data_AF-A0A812MD90-F1
#
_entry.id   AF-A0A812MD90-F1
#
_cell.length_a   1.000
_cell.length_b   1.000
_cell.length_c   1.000
_cell.angle_alpha   90.00
_cell.angle_beta   90.00
_cell.angle_gamma   90.00
#
_symmetry.space_group_name_H-M   'P 1'
#
loop_
_entity.id
_entity.type
_entity.pdbx_description
1 polymer ?
#
loop_
_entity_poly.entity_id
_entity_poly.type
_entity_poly.pdbx_seq_one_letter_code
_entity_poly.pdbx_strand_id
1 'polypeptide(L)'
;MSVQEANGALELAFNGLADYYSELAANPKAAPKEKEGCLAFVAAEGRLDKEDVDGCMTHSKEALEKFKACKHPTGVADTLRMMVLAYRIQADVLRSAEEDKTKDIKAALSTAESLAKEEAAKFKEAGDKRGEAVMLLAAGEINYNKRGGKKRGEAIEDLNKSKELAKQAGDKKVEATAVFVQANAAIKLRMNDDLRLRHRSCQG
;
A
#
# COMPACT_ATOMS: atom_id res chain seq x y z
N MET A 1 -6.02 -15.77 -14.06
CA MET A 1 -5.69 -14.36 -13.80
C MET A 1 -4.25 -14.37 -13.29
N SER A 2 -3.29 -14.11 -14.17
CA SER A 2 -1.86 -14.35 -13.94
C SER A 2 -1.28 -13.31 -12.97
N VAL A 3 -0.08 -13.57 -12.44
CA VAL A 3 0.68 -12.66 -11.56
C VAL A 3 0.84 -11.26 -12.20
N GLN A 4 0.90 -11.18 -13.52
CA GLN A 4 0.97 -9.93 -14.30
C GLN A 4 -0.25 -9.00 -14.12
N GLU A 5 -1.45 -9.54 -13.89
CA GLU A 5 -2.67 -8.71 -13.70
C GLU A 5 -2.80 -8.16 -12.27
N ALA A 6 -2.09 -8.74 -11.30
CA ALA A 6 -1.98 -8.19 -9.95
C ALA A 6 -0.94 -7.06 -9.86
N ASN A 7 0.06 -7.06 -10.75
CA ASN A 7 1.13 -6.06 -10.82
C ASN A 7 0.66 -4.71 -11.37
N GLY A 8 -0.32 -4.66 -12.27
CA GLY A 8 -0.77 -3.38 -12.84
C GLY A 8 -1.28 -2.36 -11.82
N ALA A 9 -1.88 -2.81 -10.71
CA ALA A 9 -2.31 -1.93 -9.61
C ALA A 9 -1.18 -1.57 -8.63
N LEU A 10 -0.09 -2.33 -8.60
CA LEU A 10 1.11 -2.04 -7.80
C LEU A 10 2.05 -1.10 -8.56
N GLU A 11 2.24 -1.29 -9.87
CA GLU A 11 2.99 -0.37 -10.73
C GLU A 11 2.38 1.04 -10.68
N LEU A 12 1.04 1.16 -10.75
CA LEU A 12 0.36 2.45 -10.60
C LEU A 12 0.42 3.03 -9.18
N ALA A 13 0.66 2.21 -8.16
CA ALA A 13 0.66 2.64 -6.76
C ALA A 13 1.86 3.54 -6.42
N PHE A 14 3.01 3.31 -7.06
CA PHE A 14 4.24 4.07 -6.82
C PHE A 14 4.72 4.92 -8.00
N ASN A 15 4.27 4.65 -9.24
CA ASN A 15 4.68 5.38 -10.44
C ASN A 15 4.93 6.89 -10.18
N GLY A 16 6.22 7.26 -10.13
CA GLY A 16 6.70 8.63 -9.97
C GLY A 16 6.99 9.11 -8.54
N LEU A 17 6.97 8.25 -7.51
CA LEU A 17 7.52 8.64 -6.19
C LEU A 17 9.05 8.55 -6.17
N ALA A 18 9.66 7.55 -6.82
CA ALA A 18 11.12 7.49 -6.98
C ALA A 18 11.66 8.73 -7.71
N ASP A 19 10.98 9.20 -8.75
CA ASP A 19 11.35 10.43 -9.46
C ASP A 19 11.28 11.64 -8.53
N TYR A 20 10.16 11.82 -7.81
CA TYR A 20 9.98 12.89 -6.84
C TYR A 20 11.07 12.90 -5.77
N TYR A 21 11.38 11.76 -5.17
CA TYR A 21 12.42 11.67 -4.15
C TYR A 21 13.84 11.79 -4.72
N SER A 22 14.07 11.36 -5.96
CA SER A 22 15.34 11.59 -6.66
C SER A 22 15.57 13.09 -6.89
N GLU A 23 14.55 13.82 -7.34
CA GLU A 23 14.61 15.28 -7.52
C GLU A 23 14.82 15.99 -6.17
N LEU A 24 14.12 15.56 -5.12
CA LEU A 24 14.27 16.13 -3.78
C LEU A 24 15.67 15.88 -3.22
N ALA A 25 16.26 14.69 -3.44
CA ALA A 25 17.63 14.38 -3.06
C ALA A 25 18.66 15.22 -3.82
N ALA A 26 18.42 15.48 -5.11
CA ALA A 26 19.28 16.29 -5.97
C ALA A 26 19.24 17.78 -5.62
N ASN A 27 18.22 18.25 -4.89
CA ASN A 27 18.11 19.65 -4.49
C ASN A 27 19.32 20.07 -3.63
N PRO A 28 20.12 21.07 -4.07
CA PRO A 28 21.29 21.52 -3.32
C PRO A 28 20.95 22.00 -1.91
N LYS A 29 19.72 22.51 -1.70
CA LYS A 29 19.24 23.04 -0.42
C LYS A 29 18.66 22.00 0.53
N ALA A 30 18.43 20.76 0.08
CA ALA A 30 17.87 19.72 0.94
C ALA A 30 18.85 19.38 2.08
N ALA A 31 18.31 19.16 3.28
CA ALA A 31 19.12 18.85 4.44
C ALA A 31 19.80 17.47 4.27
N PRO A 32 20.99 17.22 4.85
CA PRO A 32 21.69 15.94 4.67
C PRO A 32 20.82 14.72 5.02
N LYS A 33 20.09 14.76 6.14
CA LYS A 33 19.17 13.67 6.54
C LYS A 33 17.98 13.50 5.61
N GLU A 34 17.49 14.59 5.03
CA GLU A 34 16.41 14.53 4.03
C GLU A 34 16.91 13.85 2.75
N LYS A 35 18.10 14.23 2.27
CA LYS A 35 18.74 13.57 1.12
C LYS A 35 18.95 12.07 1.37
N GLU A 36 19.50 11.71 2.54
CA GLU A 36 19.68 10.31 2.93
C GLU A 36 18.35 9.54 2.95
N GLY A 37 17.29 10.13 3.51
CA GLY A 37 15.95 9.53 3.51
C GLY A 37 15.39 9.34 2.11
N CYS A 38 15.53 10.33 1.23
CA CYS A 38 15.12 10.25 -0.16
C CYS A 38 15.87 9.15 -0.93
N LEU A 39 17.19 9.08 -0.78
CA LEU A 39 18.00 8.06 -1.43
C LEU A 39 17.65 6.65 -0.94
N ALA A 40 17.42 6.47 0.36
CA ALA A 40 16.96 5.21 0.92
C ALA A 40 15.55 4.84 0.41
N PHE A 41 14.66 5.81 0.26
CA PHE A 41 13.33 5.58 -0.32
C PHE A 41 13.43 5.08 -1.76
N VAL A 42 14.20 5.76 -2.61
CA VAL A 42 14.42 5.36 -4.01
C VAL A 42 15.02 3.95 -4.09
N ALA A 43 15.97 3.63 -3.21
CA ALA A 43 16.56 2.30 -3.12
C ALA A 43 15.54 1.22 -2.71
N ALA A 44 14.59 1.55 -1.83
CA ALA A 44 13.53 0.64 -1.42
C ALA A 44 12.53 0.38 -2.56
N GLU A 45 12.05 1.44 -3.23
CA GLU A 45 11.09 1.33 -4.33
C GLU A 45 11.65 0.51 -5.50
N GLY A 46 12.89 0.76 -5.91
CA GLY A 46 13.53 0.00 -7.00
C GLY A 46 13.79 -1.48 -6.70
N ARG A 47 13.61 -1.92 -5.45
CA ARG A 47 13.65 -3.33 -5.03
C ARG A 47 12.27 -3.97 -4.99
N LEU A 48 11.23 -3.17 -4.74
CA LEU A 48 9.83 -3.59 -4.81
C LEU A 48 9.51 -4.17 -6.20
N ASP A 49 10.01 -3.51 -7.25
CA ASP A 49 9.86 -3.93 -8.66
C ASP A 49 10.58 -5.25 -8.99
N LYS A 50 11.63 -5.58 -8.24
CA LYS A 50 12.42 -6.80 -8.42
C LYS A 50 11.96 -7.95 -7.52
N GLU A 51 10.85 -7.76 -6.82
CA GLU A 51 10.32 -8.69 -5.81
C GLU A 51 11.32 -9.00 -4.67
N ASP A 52 12.31 -8.13 -4.46
CA ASP A 52 13.26 -8.22 -3.35
C ASP A 52 12.66 -7.56 -2.09
N VAL A 53 11.74 -8.29 -1.47
CA VAL A 53 10.99 -7.83 -0.29
C VAL A 53 11.93 -7.49 0.87
N ASP A 54 12.95 -8.31 1.14
CA ASP A 54 13.85 -8.10 2.28
C ASP A 54 14.70 -6.85 2.08
N GLY A 55 15.23 -6.63 0.88
CA GLY A 55 15.95 -5.42 0.55
C GLY A 55 15.04 -4.18 0.56
N CYS A 56 13.81 -4.29 0.04
CA CYS A 56 12.82 -3.22 0.12
C CYS A 56 12.53 -2.83 1.59
N MET A 57 12.27 -3.81 2.45
CA MET A 57 11.99 -3.58 3.87
C MET A 57 13.18 -2.98 4.62
N THR A 58 14.40 -3.38 4.27
CA THR A 58 15.63 -2.85 4.86
C THR A 58 15.77 -1.35 4.56
N HIS A 59 15.72 -0.96 3.29
CA HIS A 59 15.84 0.45 2.90
C HIS A 59 14.60 1.28 3.30
N SER A 60 13.42 0.67 3.37
CA SER A 60 12.23 1.35 3.90
C SER A 60 12.42 1.74 5.37
N LYS A 61 13.01 0.86 6.20
CA LYS A 61 13.29 1.19 7.61
C LYS A 61 14.31 2.32 7.73
N GLU A 62 15.36 2.29 6.90
CA GLU A 62 16.34 3.37 6.82
C GLU A 62 15.67 4.70 6.44
N ALA A 63 14.88 4.72 5.36
CA ALA A 63 14.15 5.91 4.92
C ALA A 63 13.22 6.45 6.00
N LEU A 64 12.47 5.56 6.68
CA LEU A 64 11.55 5.92 7.75
C LEU A 64 12.27 6.58 8.93
N GLU A 65 13.42 6.04 9.34
CA GLU A 65 14.24 6.61 10.41
C GLU A 65 14.69 8.03 10.03
N LYS A 66 15.21 8.21 8.81
CA LYS A 66 15.70 9.50 8.33
C LYS A 66 14.59 10.53 8.19
N PHE A 67 13.45 10.17 7.61
CA PHE A 67 12.30 11.05 7.48
C PHE A 67 11.69 11.44 8.83
N LYS A 68 11.65 10.52 9.80
CA LYS A 68 11.26 10.86 11.18
C LYS A 68 12.25 11.83 11.81
N ALA A 69 13.55 11.59 11.65
CA ALA A 69 14.61 12.43 12.23
C ALA A 69 14.63 13.86 11.66
N CYS A 70 14.25 14.05 10.39
CA CYS A 70 14.11 15.38 9.79
C CYS A 70 12.68 15.94 9.82
N LYS A 71 11.74 15.26 10.49
CA LYS A 71 10.31 15.64 10.58
C LYS A 71 9.68 15.89 9.22
N HIS A 72 9.92 14.99 8.27
CA HIS A 72 9.39 15.05 6.91
C HIS A 72 8.10 14.19 6.80
N PRO A 73 6.90 14.74 7.07
CA PRO A 73 5.67 13.96 7.26
C PRO A 73 5.26 13.15 6.02
N THR A 74 5.43 13.74 4.83
CA THR A 74 5.15 13.11 3.54
C THR A 74 5.97 11.81 3.35
N GLY A 75 7.29 11.91 3.46
CA GLY A 75 8.24 10.80 3.50
C GLY A 75 7.90 9.72 4.53
N VAL A 76 7.46 10.10 5.73
CA VAL A 76 7.01 9.11 6.73
C VAL A 76 5.81 8.32 6.22
N ALA A 77 4.75 8.99 5.75
CA ALA A 77 3.54 8.33 5.26
C ALA A 77 3.80 7.45 4.02
N ASP A 78 4.54 7.97 3.04
CA ASP A 78 4.83 7.26 1.80
C ASP A 78 5.71 6.02 2.06
N THR A 79 6.69 6.13 2.95
CA THR A 79 7.55 4.99 3.35
C THR A 79 6.76 3.92 4.09
N LEU A 80 5.85 4.31 4.99
CA LEU A 80 4.98 3.36 5.69
C LEU A 80 4.08 2.59 4.71
N ARG A 81 3.55 3.27 3.68
CA ARG A 81 2.74 2.61 2.65
C ARG A 81 3.58 1.62 1.86
N MET A 82 4.83 1.95 1.54
CA MET A 82 5.77 1.03 0.89
C MET A 82 6.00 -0.23 1.72
N MET A 83 6.19 -0.10 3.04
CA MET A 83 6.31 -1.25 3.93
C MET A 83 5.05 -2.13 3.94
N VAL A 84 3.85 -1.52 3.99
CA VAL A 84 2.58 -2.26 3.91
C VAL A 84 2.45 -3.02 2.58
N LEU A 85 2.85 -2.40 1.47
CA LEU A 85 2.80 -3.02 0.15
C LEU A 85 3.87 -4.10 -0.05
N ALA A 86 5.05 -3.96 0.57
CA ALA A 86 6.06 -5.01 0.60
C ALA A 86 5.53 -6.30 1.27
N TYR A 87 4.78 -6.19 2.37
CA TYR A 87 4.10 -7.36 2.96
C TYR A 87 3.05 -7.98 2.03
N ARG A 88 2.36 -7.18 1.22
CA ARG A 88 1.41 -7.71 0.21
C ARG A 88 2.15 -8.54 -0.84
N ILE A 89 3.28 -8.04 -1.34
CA ILE A 89 4.12 -8.74 -2.32
C ILE A 89 4.70 -10.00 -1.69
N GLN A 90 5.17 -9.94 -0.44
CA GLN A 90 5.60 -11.11 0.30
C GLN A 90 4.53 -12.19 0.32
N ALA A 91 3.27 -11.80 0.59
CA ALA A 91 2.14 -12.73 0.56
C ALA A 91 1.86 -13.29 -0.84
N ASP A 92 2.13 -12.54 -1.92
CA ASP A 92 2.00 -13.03 -3.30
C ASP A 92 3.15 -13.96 -3.73
N VAL A 93 4.38 -13.67 -3.31
CA VAL A 93 5.54 -14.56 -3.48
C VAL A 93 5.28 -15.89 -2.76
N LEU A 94 4.83 -15.84 -1.50
CA LEU A 94 4.51 -17.03 -0.71
C LEU A 94 3.36 -17.85 -1.31
N ARG A 95 2.40 -17.24 -2.01
CA ARG A 95 1.34 -17.98 -2.74
C ARG A 95 1.86 -18.75 -3.93
N SER A 96 3.02 -18.38 -4.46
CA SER A 96 3.64 -19.00 -5.63
C SER A 96 4.64 -20.11 -5.24
N ALA A 97 4.88 -20.30 -3.93
CA ALA A 97 5.71 -21.37 -3.42
C ALA A 97 5.02 -22.74 -3.61
N GLU A 98 5.82 -23.79 -3.81
CA GLU A 98 5.32 -25.18 -3.92
C GLU A 98 4.76 -25.71 -2.60
N GLU A 99 5.29 -25.21 -1.47
CA GLU A 99 4.88 -25.60 -0.12
C GLU A 99 3.64 -24.84 0.35
N ASP A 100 2.85 -25.43 1.26
CA ASP A 100 1.75 -24.73 1.91
C ASP A 100 2.26 -23.63 2.86
N LYS A 101 2.25 -22.39 2.38
CA LYS A 101 2.58 -21.17 3.14
C LYS A 101 1.36 -20.44 3.68
N THR A 102 0.20 -21.10 3.83
CA THR A 102 -1.06 -20.45 4.25
C THR A 102 -0.93 -19.66 5.56
N LYS A 103 -0.16 -20.20 6.53
CA LYS A 103 0.08 -19.51 7.81
C LYS A 103 0.92 -18.24 7.63
N ASP A 104 1.98 -18.32 6.84
CA ASP A 104 2.90 -17.20 6.60
C ASP A 104 2.22 -16.08 5.80
N ILE A 105 1.41 -16.44 4.79
CA ILE A 105 0.57 -15.51 4.03
C ILE A 105 -0.36 -14.75 4.97
N LYS A 106 -1.05 -15.46 5.88
CA LYS A 106 -1.95 -14.83 6.86
C LYS A 106 -1.18 -13.91 7.81
N ALA A 107 0.01 -14.32 8.27
CA ALA A 107 0.84 -13.52 9.14
C ALA A 107 1.28 -12.22 8.45
N ALA A 108 1.85 -12.28 7.24
CA ALA A 108 2.28 -11.10 6.48
C ALA A 108 1.13 -10.11 6.26
N LEU A 109 -0.04 -10.61 5.85
CA LEU A 109 -1.23 -9.78 5.63
C LEU A 109 -1.80 -9.19 6.92
N SER A 110 -1.72 -9.92 8.04
CA SER A 110 -2.13 -9.41 9.35
C SER A 110 -1.19 -8.30 9.82
N THR A 111 0.13 -8.47 9.67
CA THR A 111 1.11 -7.45 9.99
C THR A 111 0.91 -6.19 9.15
N ALA A 112 0.65 -6.34 7.85
CA ALA A 112 0.33 -5.23 6.96
C ALA A 112 -0.92 -4.45 7.40
N GLU A 113 -1.99 -5.17 7.77
CA GLU A 113 -3.23 -4.55 8.26
C GLU A 113 -3.03 -3.80 9.58
N SER A 114 -2.33 -4.41 10.54
CA SER A 114 -2.05 -3.77 11.83
C SER A 114 -1.23 -2.51 11.62
N LEU A 115 -0.15 -2.57 10.83
CA LEU A 115 0.69 -1.42 10.52
C LEU A 115 -0.13 -0.27 9.90
N ALA A 116 -0.94 -0.56 8.86
CA ALA A 116 -1.75 0.45 8.22
C ALA A 116 -2.77 1.10 9.18
N LYS A 117 -3.46 0.29 10.02
CA LYS A 117 -4.49 0.81 10.94
C LYS A 117 -3.89 1.60 12.10
N GLU A 118 -2.80 1.12 12.69
CA GLU A 118 -2.12 1.79 13.78
C GLU A 118 -1.55 3.13 13.33
N GLU A 119 -0.91 3.18 12.17
CA GLU A 119 -0.36 4.43 11.65
C GLU A 119 -1.46 5.38 11.17
N ALA A 120 -2.56 4.89 10.59
CA ALA A 120 -3.72 5.73 10.28
C ALA A 120 -4.27 6.42 11.54
N ALA A 121 -4.38 5.68 12.66
CA ALA A 121 -4.83 6.25 13.93
C ALA A 121 -3.85 7.33 14.44
N LYS A 122 -2.53 7.09 14.36
CA LYS A 122 -1.52 8.09 14.74
C LYS A 122 -1.58 9.35 13.88
N PHE A 123 -1.73 9.21 12.55
CA PHE A 123 -1.87 10.36 11.66
C PHE A 123 -3.16 11.15 11.95
N LYS A 124 -4.26 10.45 12.24
CA LYS A 124 -5.51 11.06 12.67
C LYS A 124 -5.35 11.87 13.96
N GLU A 125 -4.71 11.30 14.98
CA GLU A 125 -4.43 11.98 16.25
C GLU A 125 -3.52 13.20 16.06
N ALA A 126 -2.59 13.13 15.11
CA ALA A 126 -1.73 14.25 14.74
C ALA A 126 -2.42 15.30 13.84
N GLY A 127 -3.66 15.04 13.38
CA GLY A 127 -4.37 15.91 12.43
C GLY A 127 -3.82 15.87 11.00
N ASP A 128 -2.96 14.90 10.68
CA ASP A 128 -2.39 14.71 9.34
C ASP A 128 -3.35 13.92 8.45
N LYS A 129 -4.23 14.67 7.77
CA LYS A 129 -5.22 14.10 6.84
C LYS A 129 -4.58 13.34 5.69
N ARG A 130 -3.42 13.78 5.20
CA ARG A 130 -2.74 13.13 4.07
C ARG A 130 -2.12 11.82 4.53
N GLY A 131 -1.45 11.80 5.68
CA GLY A 131 -0.92 10.58 6.29
C GLY A 131 -2.02 9.55 6.55
N GLU A 132 -3.15 9.98 7.13
CA GLU A 132 -4.33 9.11 7.36
C GLU A 132 -4.86 8.55 6.03
N ALA A 133 -5.00 9.40 5.00
CA ALA A 133 -5.45 8.98 3.68
C ALA A 133 -4.53 7.92 3.05
N VAL A 134 -3.21 8.12 3.12
CA VAL A 134 -2.20 7.21 2.56
C VAL A 134 -2.23 5.85 3.26
N MET A 135 -2.43 5.81 4.58
CA MET A 135 -2.55 4.55 5.32
C MET A 135 -3.86 3.82 5.04
N LEU A 136 -4.98 4.54 4.91
CA LEU A 136 -6.27 3.95 4.51
C LEU A 136 -6.23 3.43 3.06
N LEU A 137 -5.52 4.12 2.16
CA LEU A 137 -5.25 3.62 0.82
C LEU A 137 -4.49 2.29 0.88
N ALA A 138 -3.41 2.24 1.67
CA ALA A 138 -2.63 1.02 1.85
C ALA A 138 -3.47 -0.14 2.43
N ALA A 139 -4.35 0.13 3.39
CA ALA A 139 -5.29 -0.86 3.93
C ALA A 139 -6.27 -1.39 2.87
N GLY A 140 -6.78 -0.53 1.99
CA GLY A 140 -7.60 -0.94 0.85
C GLY A 140 -6.82 -1.80 -0.14
N GLU A 141 -5.58 -1.41 -0.45
CA GLU A 141 -4.67 -2.07 -1.37
C GLU A 141 -4.29 -3.50 -0.96
N ILE A 142 -4.23 -3.81 0.34
CA ILE A 142 -3.97 -5.17 0.84
C ILE A 142 -5.25 -6.02 0.97
N ASN A 143 -6.42 -5.39 0.94
CA ASN A 143 -7.72 -6.03 1.21
C ASN A 143 -8.59 -6.28 -0.03
N TYR A 144 -8.35 -5.58 -1.14
CA TYR A 144 -9.17 -5.74 -2.34
C TYR A 144 -8.95 -7.06 -3.10
N ASN A 145 -7.76 -7.65 -3.01
CA ASN A 145 -7.37 -8.83 -3.80
C ASN A 145 -7.10 -10.06 -2.93
N LYS A 146 -7.60 -11.23 -3.34
CA LYS A 146 -7.34 -12.54 -2.69
C LYS A 146 -7.64 -12.59 -1.17
N ARG A 147 -8.57 -11.77 -0.65
CA ARG A 147 -8.98 -11.74 0.78
C ARG A 147 -10.45 -12.09 1.06
N GLY A 148 -11.22 -12.42 0.02
CA GLY A 148 -12.65 -12.77 0.15
C GLY A 148 -13.58 -11.55 0.30
N GLY A 149 -14.90 -11.79 0.21
CA GLY A 149 -15.91 -10.72 0.11
C GLY A 149 -15.92 -9.75 1.29
N LYS A 150 -15.78 -10.25 2.53
CA LYS A 150 -15.74 -9.41 3.75
C LYS A 150 -14.63 -8.36 3.68
N LYS A 151 -13.41 -8.80 3.38
CA LYS A 151 -12.24 -7.92 3.29
C LYS A 151 -12.33 -6.95 2.12
N ARG A 152 -12.96 -7.34 1.01
CA ARG A 152 -13.24 -6.40 -0.09
C ARG A 152 -14.25 -5.31 0.30
N GLY A 153 -15.24 -5.63 1.12
CA GLY A 153 -16.14 -4.63 1.73
C GLY A 153 -15.37 -3.64 2.60
N GLU A 154 -14.55 -4.15 3.53
CA GLU A 154 -13.66 -3.32 4.38
C GLU A 154 -12.74 -2.42 3.50
N ALA A 155 -12.16 -2.97 2.43
CA ALA A 155 -11.33 -2.20 1.50
C ALA A 155 -12.09 -1.01 0.87
N ILE A 156 -13.34 -1.21 0.44
CA ILE A 156 -14.16 -0.15 -0.18
C ILE A 156 -14.44 0.97 0.83
N GLU A 157 -14.70 0.63 2.09
CA GLU A 157 -14.91 1.62 3.15
C GLU A 157 -13.64 2.44 3.43
N ASP A 158 -12.49 1.78 3.55
CA ASP A 158 -11.21 2.43 3.77
C ASP A 158 -10.82 3.33 2.59
N LEU A 159 -11.03 2.88 1.35
CA LEU A 159 -10.76 3.64 0.13
C LEU A 159 -11.69 4.84 -0.03
N ASN A 160 -12.95 4.73 0.37
CA ASN A 160 -13.87 5.86 0.42
C ASN A 160 -13.36 6.96 1.37
N LYS A 161 -12.95 6.58 2.59
CA LYS A 161 -12.40 7.52 3.56
C LYS A 161 -11.08 8.13 3.08
N SER A 162 -10.19 7.30 2.51
CA SER A 162 -8.92 7.74 1.93
C SER A 162 -9.13 8.83 0.87
N LYS A 163 -10.04 8.60 -0.08
CA LYS A 163 -10.38 9.56 -1.14
C LYS A 163 -10.86 10.90 -0.57
N GLU A 164 -11.78 10.89 0.40
CA GLU A 164 -12.30 12.13 0.99
C GLU A 164 -11.23 12.89 1.77
N LEU A 165 -10.36 12.20 2.50
CA LEU A 165 -9.24 12.82 3.23
C LEU A 165 -8.17 13.37 2.29
N ALA A 166 -7.82 12.63 1.24
CA ALA A 166 -6.88 13.07 0.21
C ALA A 166 -7.40 14.33 -0.50
N LYS A 167 -8.70 14.37 -0.83
CA LYS A 167 -9.36 15.55 -1.38
C LYS A 167 -9.27 16.75 -0.44
N GLN A 168 -9.49 16.56 0.87
CA GLN A 168 -9.34 17.62 1.87
C GLN A 168 -7.90 18.09 2.05
N ALA A 169 -6.93 17.20 1.88
CA ALA A 169 -5.51 17.51 1.93
C ALA A 169 -4.96 18.11 0.62
N GLY A 170 -5.76 18.11 -0.46
CA GLY A 170 -5.34 18.57 -1.78
C GLY A 170 -4.46 17.57 -2.55
N ASP A 171 -4.32 16.33 -2.06
CA ASP A 171 -3.49 15.30 -2.70
C ASP A 171 -4.26 14.56 -3.80
N LYS A 172 -4.14 15.07 -5.03
CA LYS A 172 -4.81 14.52 -6.21
C LYS A 172 -4.30 13.14 -6.63
N LYS A 173 -3.05 12.82 -6.31
CA LYS A 173 -2.47 11.52 -6.66
C LYS A 173 -3.08 10.44 -5.77
N VAL A 174 -3.11 10.66 -4.46
CA VAL A 174 -3.74 9.72 -3.51
C VAL A 174 -5.25 9.61 -3.77
N GLU A 175 -5.95 10.73 -4.05
CA GLU A 175 -7.38 10.73 -4.40
C GLU A 175 -7.65 9.83 -5.63
N ALA A 176 -6.89 10.00 -6.71
CA ALA A 176 -7.04 9.20 -7.93
C ALA A 176 -6.73 7.72 -7.70
N THR A 177 -5.64 7.41 -6.99
CA THR A 177 -5.25 6.03 -6.68
C THR A 177 -6.31 5.34 -5.82
N ALA A 178 -6.87 6.02 -4.83
CA ALA A 178 -7.95 5.48 -4.00
C ALA A 178 -9.18 5.09 -4.84
N VAL A 179 -9.60 5.95 -5.78
CA VAL A 179 -10.72 5.66 -6.70
C VAL A 179 -10.40 4.47 -7.61
N PHE A 180 -9.18 4.41 -8.15
CA PHE A 180 -8.75 3.32 -9.02
C PHE A 180 -8.77 1.97 -8.28
N VAL A 181 -8.19 1.90 -7.08
CA VAL A 181 -8.19 0.68 -6.26
C VAL A 181 -9.61 0.32 -5.84
N GLN A 182 -10.47 1.32 -5.56
CA GLN A 182 -11.86 1.10 -5.19
C GLN A 182 -12.66 0.45 -6.33
N ALA A 183 -12.45 0.89 -7.57
CA ALA A 183 -13.07 0.28 -8.74
C ALA A 183 -12.70 -1.20 -8.86
N ASN A 184 -11.41 -1.53 -8.68
CA ASN A 184 -10.93 -2.91 -8.67
C ASN A 184 -11.56 -3.74 -7.53
N ALA A 185 -11.69 -3.16 -6.34
CA ALA A 185 -12.34 -3.79 -5.20
C ALA A 185 -13.82 -4.11 -5.48
N ALA A 186 -14.55 -3.14 -6.04
CA ALA A 186 -15.97 -3.27 -6.36
C ALA A 186 -16.24 -4.32 -7.45
N ILE A 187 -15.44 -4.33 -8.53
CA ILE A 187 -15.53 -5.35 -9.59
C ILE A 187 -15.35 -6.74 -9.00
N LYS A 188 -14.30 -6.96 -8.20
CA LYS A 188 -14.01 -8.26 -7.59
C LYS A 188 -15.05 -8.67 -6.54
N LEU A 189 -15.66 -7.72 -5.82
CA LEU A 189 -16.74 -8.01 -4.88
C LEU A 189 -17.98 -8.51 -5.63
N ARG A 190 -18.39 -7.82 -6.70
CA ARG A 190 -19.54 -8.23 -7.51
C ARG A 190 -19.34 -9.60 -8.16
N MET A 191 -18.17 -9.87 -8.73
CA MET A 191 -17.85 -11.19 -9.29
C MET A 191 -17.98 -12.31 -8.24
N ASN A 192 -17.61 -12.03 -6.99
CA ASN A 192 -17.71 -12.98 -5.90
C ASN A 192 -19.17 -13.30 -5.53
N ASP A 193 -20.05 -12.29 -5.59
CA ASP A 193 -21.48 -12.46 -5.29
C ASP A 193 -22.19 -13.21 -6.42
N ASP A 194 -21.87 -12.93 -7.67
CA ASP A 194 -22.39 -13.67 -8.84
C ASP A 194 -22.04 -15.17 -8.77
N LEU A 195 -20.80 -15.51 -8.40
CA LEU A 195 -20.37 -16.90 -8.21
C LEU A 195 -21.14 -17.61 -7.09
N ARG A 196 -21.40 -16.91 -5.98
CA ARG A 196 -22.17 -17.47 -4.85
C ARG A 196 -23.63 -17.72 -5.22
N LEU A 197 -24.24 -16.80 -5.98
CA LEU A 197 -25.62 -16.96 -6.47
C LEU A 197 -25.73 -18.17 -7.38
N ARG A 198 -24.81 -18.34 -8.34
CA ARG A 198 -24.77 -19.51 -9.23
C ARG A 198 -24.63 -20.83 -8.48
N HIS A 199 -23.74 -20.90 -7.48
CA HIS A 199 -23.59 -22.12 -6.68
C HIS A 199 -24.86 -22.49 -5.91
N ARG A 200 -25.60 -21.50 -5.37
CA ARG A 200 -26.88 -21.75 -4.69
C ARG A 200 -27.96 -22.26 -5.65
N SER A 201 -28.01 -21.72 -6.86
CA SER A 201 -28.97 -22.15 -7.89
C SER A 201 -28.71 -23.55 -8.45
N CYS A 202 -27.52 -24.13 -8.28
CA CYS A 202 -27.21 -25.51 -8.69
C CYS A 202 -27.39 -26.54 -7.58
N GLN A 203 -27.63 -26.12 -6.33
CA GLN A 203 -27.81 -27.01 -5.17
C GLN A 203 -29.28 -27.13 -4.71
N GLY A 204 -30.21 -26.43 -5.38
CA GLY A 204 -31.65 -26.56 -5.20
C GLY A 204 -32.28 -27.20 -6.43
#